data_AF-A0A2I0PNE1-F1
#
_entry.id   AF-A0A2I0PNE1-F1
#
_cell.length_a   1.000
_cell.length_b   1.000
_cell.length_c   1.000
_cell.angle_alpha   90.00
_cell.angle_beta   90.00
_cell.angle_gamma   90.00
#
_symmetry.space_group_name_H-M   'P 1'
#
loop_
_entity.id
_entity.type
_entity.pdbx_description
1 polymer ?
#
loop_
_entity_poly.entity_id
_entity_poly.type
_entity_poly.pdbx_seq_one_letter_code
_entity_poly.pdbx_strand_id
1 'polypeptide(L)'
;MKAKIEKNLKKIDLKDYSFLRRLEILNNISKSTLIVFFMAIFILSAASIETVQADEGIVNSSTNNTNITNITNSSDEPDSSLSKSEILNSSTQVANYIEKNKKLPDTVNTEVKVISISQYLYAVSSFITGSNNVTLFNVSGRTYSVSRFSTSYTLSQYRALALKTSNYMYTYHKILPYISSTHGNLDYYNMIYMFSKIARYYKIYGKMPKSVYLVSQIPKTARKFSSSYVDKTISSLYSRLKSTKISKGKLAATIKKTKNTTTLKKLQIQYNSLQSKYKYISSKLKYYKSLKNSRWYIPSTMRKYLKETKYCQITNANIVYVATNLKGSTPYETGTKIFNWVRDHVDYSFYYRTKYGAANTLKKRLGNCADQAHLIVALARTSGLPARYVRGTCKFVVSGNVYTHVWAQIWIKGRGWVTADSSSYLNSFGVIRSWNPKKSKITEKLIQYSL
;
A
#
# COMPACT_ATOMS: atom_id res chain seq x y z
N MET A 1 -44.14 30.62 1.19
CA MET A 1 -42.83 30.00 1.49
C MET A 1 -42.65 29.65 2.97
N LYS A 2 -42.88 30.59 3.90
CA LYS A 2 -42.80 30.41 5.37
C LYS A 2 -43.63 29.22 5.94
N ALA A 3 -44.90 29.09 5.53
CA ALA A 3 -45.77 27.99 5.98
C ALA A 3 -45.34 26.59 5.45
N LYS A 4 -44.62 26.54 4.32
CA LYS A 4 -44.12 25.28 3.73
C LYS A 4 -42.85 24.79 4.45
N ILE A 5 -42.09 25.72 5.03
CA ILE A 5 -40.89 25.46 5.83
C ILE A 5 -41.27 24.94 7.23
N GLU A 6 -42.28 25.54 7.88
CA GLU A 6 -42.78 25.08 9.19
C GLU A 6 -43.41 23.67 9.15
N LYS A 7 -44.08 23.32 8.06
CA LYS A 7 -44.66 21.97 7.85
C LYS A 7 -43.59 20.89 7.68
N ASN A 8 -42.41 21.23 7.15
CA ASN A 8 -41.30 20.30 6.98
C ASN A 8 -40.44 20.15 8.25
N LEU A 9 -40.35 21.17 9.10
CA LEU A 9 -39.66 21.11 10.39
C LEU A 9 -40.37 20.19 11.42
N LYS A 10 -41.70 20.10 11.37
CA LYS A 10 -42.49 19.20 12.26
C LYS A 10 -42.35 17.70 11.94
N LYS A 11 -41.70 17.32 10.82
CA LYS A 11 -41.50 15.92 10.42
C LYS A 11 -40.16 15.32 10.83
N ILE A 12 -39.31 16.07 11.54
CA ILE A 12 -38.00 15.62 12.00
C ILE A 12 -38.15 15.05 13.41
N ASP A 13 -38.07 13.73 13.55
CA ASP A 13 -38.00 13.06 14.84
C ASP A 13 -36.65 13.33 15.52
N LEU A 14 -36.66 14.05 16.65
CA LEU A 14 -35.50 14.60 17.35
C LEU A 14 -34.91 13.65 18.40
N LYS A 15 -35.00 12.33 18.22
CA LYS A 15 -34.53 11.35 19.24
C LYS A 15 -33.08 10.88 19.12
N ASP A 16 -32.29 11.34 18.15
CA ASP A 16 -30.88 10.93 18.02
C ASP A 16 -29.90 12.03 18.49
N TYR A 17 -29.68 12.09 19.81
CA TYR A 17 -28.80 13.05 20.50
C TYR A 17 -27.29 12.75 20.36
N SER A 18 -26.85 12.08 19.29
CA SER A 18 -25.42 11.80 19.05
C SER A 18 -24.69 12.95 18.31
N PHE A 19 -25.43 13.80 17.60
CA PHE A 19 -24.87 14.95 16.86
C PHE A 19 -24.74 16.21 17.73
N LEU A 20 -25.69 16.46 18.64
CA LEU A 20 -25.73 17.68 19.47
C LEU A 20 -24.67 17.73 20.59
N ARG A 21 -24.09 16.59 20.99
CA ARG A 21 -22.95 16.56 21.94
C ARG A 21 -21.61 16.94 21.33
N ARG A 22 -21.52 17.12 20.00
CA ARG A 22 -20.26 17.50 19.32
C ARG A 22 -20.08 19.01 19.13
N LEU A 23 -20.95 19.83 19.69
CA LEU A 23 -20.87 21.30 19.63
C LEU A 23 -20.61 21.98 20.98
N GLU A 24 -20.02 21.26 21.94
CA GLU A 24 -19.62 21.83 23.24
C GLU A 24 -18.21 22.46 23.22
N ILE A 25 -17.75 22.95 22.05
CA ILE A 25 -16.47 23.69 21.88
C ILE A 25 -16.67 25.08 21.22
N LEU A 26 -17.90 25.56 21.00
CA LEU A 26 -18.13 26.90 20.43
C LEU A 26 -19.10 27.74 21.28
N ASN A 27 -18.69 28.03 22.51
CA ASN A 27 -19.45 28.91 23.39
C ASN A 27 -19.19 30.41 23.16
N ASN A 28 -18.84 30.85 21.93
CA ASN A 28 -18.60 32.28 21.67
C ASN A 28 -18.83 32.76 20.22
N ILE A 29 -19.80 32.19 19.50
CA ILE A 29 -20.21 32.72 18.20
C ILE A 29 -21.70 33.10 18.26
N SER A 30 -22.00 34.37 17.95
CA SER A 30 -23.37 34.88 17.99
C SER A 30 -24.28 34.20 16.95
N LYS A 31 -25.56 34.03 17.28
CA LYS A 31 -26.56 33.37 16.40
C LYS A 31 -26.69 34.03 15.02
N SER A 32 -26.40 35.32 14.89
CA SER A 32 -26.41 36.04 13.62
C SER A 32 -25.29 35.58 12.67
N THR A 33 -24.11 35.23 13.20
CA THR A 33 -22.97 34.74 12.40
C THR A 33 -23.23 33.36 11.81
N LEU A 34 -23.97 32.49 12.52
CA LEU A 34 -24.34 31.16 12.04
C LEU A 34 -25.35 31.25 10.88
N ILE A 35 -26.31 32.17 10.96
CA ILE A 35 -27.36 32.36 9.94
C ILE A 35 -26.76 32.86 8.62
N VAL A 36 -25.78 33.77 8.66
CA VAL A 36 -25.07 34.26 7.47
C VAL A 36 -24.29 33.12 6.80
N PHE A 37 -23.65 32.25 7.59
CA PHE A 37 -22.89 31.11 7.07
C PHE A 37 -23.79 30.07 6.38
N PHE A 38 -25.00 29.83 6.91
CA PHE A 38 -25.98 28.92 6.30
C PHE A 38 -26.71 29.53 5.09
N MET A 39 -26.92 30.85 5.05
CA MET A 39 -27.47 31.52 3.85
C MET A 39 -26.47 31.53 2.68
N ALA A 40 -25.17 31.72 2.93
CA ALA A 40 -24.14 31.68 1.89
C ALA A 40 -24.04 30.30 1.21
N ILE A 41 -24.20 29.21 1.98
CA ILE A 41 -24.22 27.84 1.45
C ILE A 41 -25.47 27.57 0.60
N PHE A 42 -26.60 28.20 0.90
CA PHE A 42 -27.84 28.04 0.15
C PHE A 42 -27.85 28.81 -1.18
N ILE A 43 -27.25 30.01 -1.22
CA ILE A 43 -27.16 30.84 -2.43
C ILE A 43 -26.25 30.21 -3.50
N LEU A 44 -25.17 29.52 -3.11
CA LEU A 44 -24.31 28.80 -4.06
C LEU A 44 -24.97 27.54 -4.67
N SER A 45 -26.04 27.01 -4.05
CA SER A 45 -26.74 25.82 -4.56
C SER A 45 -27.88 26.12 -5.53
N ALA A 46 -28.32 27.38 -5.61
CA ALA A 46 -29.45 27.80 -6.42
C ALA A 46 -29.07 28.38 -7.80
N ALA A 47 -27.78 28.63 -8.06
CA ALA A 47 -27.31 29.28 -9.30
C ALA A 47 -27.00 28.31 -10.46
N SER A 48 -27.28 27.01 -10.35
CA SER A 48 -26.87 26.00 -11.34
C SER A 48 -28.01 25.37 -12.15
N ILE A 49 -29.21 25.94 -12.16
CA ILE A 49 -30.33 25.41 -12.96
C ILE A 49 -31.13 26.58 -13.54
N GLU A 50 -30.79 27.00 -14.75
CA GLU A 50 -31.71 27.48 -15.79
C GLU A 50 -30.89 27.91 -17.02
N THR A 51 -31.05 27.20 -18.14
CA THR A 51 -31.34 27.70 -19.50
C THR A 51 -30.91 26.68 -20.56
N VAL A 52 -31.88 25.98 -21.17
CA VAL A 52 -31.83 25.53 -22.56
C VAL A 52 -33.24 25.64 -23.14
N GLN A 53 -33.45 26.56 -24.08
CA GLN A 53 -34.40 26.39 -25.17
C GLN A 53 -33.92 27.22 -26.37
N ALA A 54 -33.95 26.59 -27.55
CA ALA A 54 -33.44 27.08 -28.82
C ALA A 54 -34.43 28.02 -29.54
N ASP A 55 -33.92 28.93 -30.39
CA ASP A 55 -34.35 29.02 -31.81
C ASP A 55 -33.40 29.89 -32.67
N GLU A 56 -33.52 29.70 -33.98
CA GLU A 56 -32.69 30.08 -35.14
C GLU A 56 -32.53 31.60 -35.45
N GLY A 57 -31.49 31.97 -36.23
CA GLY A 57 -31.40 33.31 -36.87
C GLY A 57 -30.05 33.71 -37.49
N ILE A 58 -29.98 33.61 -38.81
CA ILE A 58 -28.97 33.95 -39.84
C ILE A 58 -28.32 35.37 -39.76
N VAL A 59 -27.03 35.51 -40.13
CA VAL A 59 -26.43 36.42 -41.17
C VAL A 59 -24.98 36.92 -40.86
N ASN A 60 -24.13 36.78 -41.89
CA ASN A 60 -22.77 37.28 -42.18
C ASN A 60 -22.27 38.59 -41.53
N SER A 61 -20.95 38.67 -41.23
CA SER A 61 -19.95 39.34 -42.11
C SER A 61 -18.65 39.75 -41.40
N SER A 62 -17.52 39.41 -42.05
CA SER A 62 -16.28 40.20 -42.25
C SER A 62 -15.50 40.83 -41.07
N THR A 63 -14.28 40.28 -40.88
CA THR A 63 -12.96 40.95 -40.83
C THR A 63 -12.81 42.29 -40.07
N ASN A 64 -11.90 42.33 -39.08
CA ASN A 64 -10.60 43.01 -39.24
C ASN A 64 -9.66 42.83 -38.04
N ASN A 65 -8.39 42.59 -38.38
CA ASN A 65 -7.22 42.64 -37.52
C ASN A 65 -6.99 44.06 -37.00
N THR A 66 -6.83 44.23 -35.68
CA THR A 66 -5.87 45.19 -35.11
C THR A 66 -5.39 44.70 -33.75
N ASN A 67 -4.07 44.56 -33.64
CA ASN A 67 -3.34 44.31 -32.40
C ASN A 67 -3.67 45.38 -31.34
N ILE A 68 -4.24 44.96 -30.22
CA ILE A 68 -4.15 45.69 -28.95
C ILE A 68 -3.66 44.70 -27.90
N THR A 69 -2.43 44.91 -27.46
CA THR A 69 -1.84 44.26 -26.29
C THR A 69 -2.67 44.61 -25.05
N ASN A 70 -3.48 43.68 -24.56
CA ASN A 70 -4.09 43.73 -23.24
C ASN A 70 -3.65 42.52 -22.43
N ILE A 71 -2.84 42.81 -21.41
CA ILE A 71 -2.52 41.89 -20.33
C ILE A 71 -3.80 41.71 -19.50
N THR A 72 -4.43 40.54 -19.60
CA THR A 72 -5.38 40.05 -18.60
C THR A 72 -5.29 38.53 -18.47
N ASN A 73 -4.61 38.11 -17.40
CA ASN A 73 -4.79 36.86 -16.64
C ASN A 73 -5.20 35.59 -17.39
N SER A 74 -4.18 34.81 -17.76
CA SER A 74 -4.29 33.38 -18.02
C SER A 74 -4.83 32.64 -16.78
N SER A 75 -6.08 32.23 -16.81
CA SER A 75 -6.57 31.10 -16.01
C SER A 75 -6.53 29.83 -16.88
N ASP A 76 -5.33 29.44 -17.29
CA ASP A 76 -5.09 28.14 -17.93
C ASP A 76 -4.80 27.12 -16.83
N GLU A 77 -5.85 26.48 -16.31
CA GLU A 77 -5.71 25.19 -15.63
C GLU A 77 -5.18 24.17 -16.66
N PRO A 78 -4.08 23.44 -16.39
CA PRO A 78 -3.51 22.52 -17.36
C PRO A 78 -4.51 21.40 -17.66
N ASP A 79 -4.81 21.20 -18.95
CA ASP A 79 -5.73 20.19 -19.46
C ASP A 79 -5.60 18.86 -18.69
N SER A 80 -6.61 18.56 -17.87
CA SER A 80 -6.60 17.43 -16.95
C SER A 80 -6.99 16.11 -17.64
N SER A 81 -7.16 16.09 -18.96
CA SER A 81 -7.58 14.92 -19.73
C SER A 81 -6.43 14.13 -20.36
N LEU A 82 -6.63 12.83 -20.64
CA LEU A 82 -5.72 12.00 -21.42
C LEU A 82 -6.39 11.53 -22.71
N SER A 83 -5.67 11.68 -23.81
CA SER A 83 -6.04 11.17 -25.11
C SER A 83 -5.77 9.67 -25.27
N LYS A 84 -6.40 9.07 -26.27
CA LYS A 84 -6.18 7.66 -26.64
C LYS A 84 -4.71 7.34 -26.91
N SER A 85 -3.97 8.21 -27.61
CA SER A 85 -2.57 7.94 -27.95
C SER A 85 -1.69 7.92 -26.70
N GLU A 86 -1.89 8.87 -25.78
CA GLU A 86 -1.18 8.96 -24.51
C GLU A 86 -1.43 7.73 -23.63
N ILE A 87 -2.68 7.27 -23.57
CA ILE A 87 -3.05 6.04 -22.85
C ILE A 87 -2.31 4.84 -23.45
N LEU A 88 -2.32 4.68 -24.79
CA LEU A 88 -1.68 3.57 -25.48
C LEU A 88 -0.14 3.58 -25.34
N ASN A 89 0.50 4.75 -25.41
CA ASN A 89 1.93 4.93 -25.19
C ASN A 89 2.29 4.56 -23.74
N SER A 90 1.56 5.12 -22.78
CA SER A 90 1.69 4.83 -21.35
C SER A 90 1.52 3.33 -21.06
N SER A 91 0.53 2.68 -21.66
CA SER A 91 0.31 1.24 -21.50
C SER A 91 1.46 0.38 -21.97
N THR A 92 2.13 0.80 -23.05
CA THR A 92 3.33 0.12 -23.54
C THR A 92 4.46 0.24 -22.51
N GLN A 93 4.69 1.45 -22.00
CA GLN A 93 5.72 1.70 -20.99
C GLN A 93 5.46 0.93 -19.69
N VAL A 94 4.23 0.98 -19.17
CA VAL A 94 3.84 0.32 -17.92
C VAL A 94 3.97 -1.20 -18.03
N ALA A 95 3.49 -1.80 -19.13
CA ALA A 95 3.60 -3.24 -19.33
C ALA A 95 5.07 -3.69 -19.39
N ASN A 96 5.92 -2.98 -20.16
CA ASN A 96 7.35 -3.27 -20.26
C ASN A 96 8.05 -3.10 -18.91
N TYR A 97 7.72 -2.06 -18.15
CA TYR A 97 8.26 -1.83 -16.82
C TYR A 97 7.93 -2.97 -15.86
N ILE A 98 6.67 -3.40 -15.82
CA ILE A 98 6.20 -4.49 -14.96
C ILE A 98 6.88 -5.81 -15.34
N GLU A 99 6.99 -6.08 -16.64
CA GLU A 99 7.68 -7.27 -17.15
C GLU A 99 9.18 -7.27 -16.82
N LYS A 100 9.86 -6.12 -16.89
CA LYS A 100 11.28 -6.00 -16.57
C LYS A 100 11.56 -6.01 -15.06
N ASN A 101 10.86 -5.16 -14.32
CA ASN A 101 11.17 -4.83 -12.93
C ASN A 101 10.37 -5.65 -11.92
N LYS A 102 9.33 -6.36 -12.36
CA LYS A 102 8.49 -7.24 -11.53
C LYS A 102 7.80 -6.50 -10.36
N LYS A 103 7.52 -5.21 -10.56
CA LYS A 103 6.79 -4.29 -9.67
C LYS A 103 6.04 -3.24 -10.52
N LEU A 104 5.05 -2.56 -9.95
CA LEU A 104 4.45 -1.37 -10.57
C LEU A 104 5.46 -0.21 -10.60
N PRO A 105 5.41 0.66 -11.61
CA PRO A 105 6.12 1.94 -11.55
C PRO A 105 5.46 2.85 -10.51
N ASP A 106 6.23 3.79 -9.98
CA ASP A 106 5.74 4.71 -8.93
C ASP A 106 4.82 5.80 -9.54
N THR A 107 5.09 6.19 -10.79
CA THR A 107 4.30 7.10 -11.62
C THR A 107 4.30 6.64 -13.08
N VAL A 108 3.47 7.26 -13.92
CA VAL A 108 3.40 7.00 -15.37
C VAL A 108 3.67 8.31 -16.10
N ASN A 109 4.59 8.29 -17.06
CA ASN A 109 4.89 9.44 -17.91
C ASN A 109 4.08 9.33 -19.20
N THR A 110 3.24 10.32 -19.48
CA THR A 110 2.39 10.38 -20.68
C THR A 110 3.00 11.23 -21.80
N GLU A 111 4.32 11.45 -21.76
CA GLU A 111 5.11 12.36 -22.62
C GLU A 111 4.89 13.84 -22.30
N VAL A 112 3.65 14.24 -21.98
CA VAL A 112 3.26 15.63 -21.67
C VAL A 112 3.16 15.87 -20.16
N LYS A 113 2.83 14.85 -19.37
CA LYS A 113 2.67 14.96 -17.91
C LYS A 113 2.98 13.67 -17.18
N VAL A 114 3.27 13.82 -15.88
CA VAL A 114 3.46 12.68 -14.96
C VAL A 114 2.19 12.48 -14.16
N ILE A 115 1.61 11.29 -14.26
CA ILE A 115 0.38 10.93 -13.56
C ILE A 115 0.65 9.81 -12.55
N SER A 116 -0.21 9.70 -11.54
CA SER A 116 -0.18 8.57 -10.62
C SER A 116 -0.60 7.26 -11.33
N ILE A 117 -0.11 6.14 -10.81
CA ILE A 117 -0.51 4.80 -11.28
C ILE A 117 -2.04 4.56 -11.11
N SER A 118 -2.68 5.30 -10.20
CA SER A 118 -4.12 5.25 -9.95
C SER A 118 -4.92 6.04 -10.99
N GLN A 119 -4.48 7.24 -11.34
CA GLN A 119 -5.03 7.98 -12.49
C GLN A 119 -4.86 7.18 -13.78
N TYR A 120 -3.70 6.55 -13.97
CA TYR A 120 -3.48 5.67 -15.11
C TYR A 120 -4.43 4.47 -15.13
N LEU A 121 -4.67 3.79 -14.00
CA LEU A 121 -5.60 2.67 -13.94
C LEU A 121 -7.01 3.08 -14.39
N TYR A 122 -7.48 4.23 -13.93
CA TYR A 122 -8.76 4.77 -14.36
C TYR A 122 -8.78 4.99 -15.88
N ALA A 123 -7.79 5.72 -16.41
CA ALA A 123 -7.70 6.03 -17.84
C ALA A 123 -7.67 4.78 -18.73
N VAL A 124 -6.82 3.79 -18.42
CA VAL A 124 -6.73 2.56 -19.22
C VAL A 124 -8.00 1.70 -19.09
N SER A 125 -8.67 1.71 -17.94
CA SER A 125 -9.95 1.00 -17.77
C SER A 125 -11.07 1.64 -18.60
N SER A 126 -11.19 2.98 -18.58
CA SER A 126 -12.13 3.74 -19.40
C SER A 126 -11.86 3.60 -20.90
N PHE A 127 -10.59 3.49 -21.30
CA PHE A 127 -10.24 3.18 -22.68
C PHE A 127 -10.75 1.79 -23.12
N ILE A 128 -10.55 0.76 -22.29
CA ILE A 128 -11.01 -0.61 -22.60
C ILE A 128 -12.55 -0.68 -22.71
N THR A 129 -13.28 0.18 -22.00
CA THR A 129 -14.74 0.27 -22.13
C THR A 129 -15.19 1.04 -23.36
N GLY A 130 -14.33 1.85 -23.99
CA GLY A 130 -14.59 2.52 -25.26
C GLY A 130 -14.28 4.02 -25.29
N SER A 131 -13.76 4.59 -24.20
CA SER A 131 -13.48 6.03 -24.11
C SER A 131 -12.20 6.40 -24.87
N ASN A 132 -12.24 7.40 -25.73
CA ASN A 132 -11.06 7.89 -26.46
C ASN A 132 -10.37 9.07 -25.77
N ASN A 133 -11.08 9.82 -24.92
CA ASN A 133 -10.55 10.90 -24.09
C ASN A 133 -11.05 10.70 -22.66
N VAL A 134 -10.18 10.86 -21.67
CA VAL A 134 -10.49 10.57 -20.27
C VAL A 134 -10.04 11.70 -19.36
N THR A 135 -10.97 12.43 -18.76
CA THR A 135 -10.70 13.45 -17.74
C THR A 135 -10.19 12.80 -16.46
N LEU A 136 -9.01 13.23 -15.98
CA LEU A 136 -8.41 12.69 -14.77
C LEU A 136 -8.95 13.40 -13.53
N PHE A 137 -8.95 12.68 -12.41
CA PHE A 137 -9.21 13.22 -11.09
C PHE A 137 -8.28 12.57 -10.07
N ASN A 138 -8.15 13.18 -8.89
CA ASN A 138 -7.36 12.60 -7.82
C ASN A 138 -8.03 11.34 -7.27
N VAL A 139 -7.31 10.22 -7.31
CA VAL A 139 -7.79 8.94 -6.77
C VAL A 139 -7.04 8.63 -5.48
N SER A 140 -7.77 8.57 -4.37
CA SER A 140 -7.19 8.28 -3.05
C SER A 140 -7.29 6.79 -2.71
N GLY A 141 -6.18 6.16 -2.28
CA GLY A 141 -6.19 4.77 -1.83
C GLY A 141 -4.80 4.10 -1.80
N ARG A 142 -4.66 3.05 -0.99
CA ARG A 142 -3.49 2.15 -0.97
C ARG A 142 -3.94 0.69 -1.05
N THR A 143 -3.27 -0.11 -1.87
CA THR A 143 -3.51 -1.56 -1.93
C THR A 143 -2.18 -2.31 -2.08
N TYR A 144 -1.94 -3.30 -1.23
CA TYR A 144 -0.71 -4.11 -1.26
C TYR A 144 -0.96 -5.62 -1.07
N SER A 145 -2.17 -6.11 -1.31
CA SER A 145 -2.37 -7.55 -1.52
C SER A 145 -2.16 -7.82 -3.00
N VAL A 146 -1.16 -8.63 -3.35
CA VAL A 146 -1.05 -9.15 -4.71
C VAL A 146 -1.34 -10.63 -4.74
N SER A 147 -2.40 -10.97 -5.46
CA SER A 147 -2.80 -12.31 -5.86
C SER A 147 -1.97 -12.81 -7.03
N ARG A 148 -1.80 -14.13 -7.12
CA ARG A 148 -1.08 -14.74 -8.24
C ARG A 148 -2.11 -15.32 -9.19
N PHE A 149 -2.12 -14.81 -10.41
CA PHE A 149 -2.93 -15.32 -11.51
C PHE A 149 -2.03 -16.00 -12.53
N SER A 150 -2.57 -17.06 -13.13
CA SER A 150 -2.03 -17.77 -14.27
C SER A 150 -3.21 -18.32 -15.07
N THR A 151 -4.02 -17.41 -15.62
CA THR A 151 -5.28 -17.74 -16.27
C THR A 151 -5.55 -16.82 -17.47
N SER A 152 -6.49 -17.22 -18.33
CA SER A 152 -6.96 -16.43 -19.46
C SER A 152 -8.30 -15.75 -19.13
N TYR A 153 -8.48 -14.54 -19.64
CA TYR A 153 -9.78 -13.84 -19.65
C TYR A 153 -10.23 -13.60 -21.09
N THR A 154 -11.49 -13.86 -21.40
CA THR A 154 -12.09 -13.55 -22.71
C THR A 154 -12.38 -12.04 -22.85
N LEU A 155 -12.65 -11.59 -24.08
CA LEU A 155 -13.09 -10.23 -24.40
C LEU A 155 -14.21 -9.73 -23.47
N SER A 156 -15.28 -10.51 -23.34
CA SER A 156 -16.42 -10.15 -22.48
C SER A 156 -16.01 -10.04 -21.01
N GLN A 157 -15.19 -10.97 -20.52
CA GLN A 157 -14.74 -10.98 -19.14
C GLN A 157 -13.88 -9.77 -18.79
N TYR A 158 -12.81 -9.49 -19.55
CA TYR A 158 -11.92 -8.37 -19.17
C TYR A 158 -12.57 -7.01 -19.39
N ARG A 159 -13.52 -6.86 -20.34
CA ARG A 159 -14.29 -5.62 -20.49
C ARG A 159 -15.23 -5.39 -19.33
N ALA A 160 -15.91 -6.45 -18.85
CA ALA A 160 -16.73 -6.35 -17.65
C ALA A 160 -15.91 -5.95 -16.41
N LEU A 161 -14.67 -6.46 -16.29
CA LEU A 161 -13.76 -6.06 -15.21
C LEU A 161 -13.35 -4.58 -15.35
N ALA A 162 -12.96 -4.14 -16.55
CA ALA A 162 -12.60 -2.75 -16.81
C ALA A 162 -13.75 -1.79 -16.50
N LEU A 163 -14.99 -2.14 -16.89
CA LEU A 163 -16.19 -1.34 -16.62
C LEU A 163 -16.46 -1.19 -15.12
N LYS A 164 -16.38 -2.29 -14.37
CA LYS A 164 -16.55 -2.24 -12.91
C LYS A 164 -15.45 -1.40 -12.26
N THR A 165 -14.21 -1.48 -12.75
CA THR A 165 -13.09 -0.66 -12.26
C THR A 165 -13.32 0.82 -12.52
N SER A 166 -13.59 1.21 -13.78
CA SER A 166 -13.77 2.61 -14.17
C SER A 166 -14.94 3.25 -13.44
N ASN A 167 -16.09 2.56 -13.36
CA ASN A 167 -17.29 3.10 -12.72
C ASN A 167 -17.07 3.34 -11.23
N TYR A 168 -16.48 2.38 -10.51
CA TYR A 168 -16.21 2.57 -9.09
C TYR A 168 -15.25 3.73 -8.85
N MET A 169 -14.16 3.82 -9.63
CA MET A 169 -13.17 4.88 -9.47
C MET A 169 -13.78 6.25 -9.75
N TYR A 170 -14.64 6.36 -10.76
CA TYR A 170 -15.40 7.57 -11.07
C TYR A 170 -16.36 7.94 -9.94
N THR A 171 -17.17 6.99 -9.45
CA THR A 171 -18.18 7.25 -8.42
C THR A 171 -17.58 7.59 -7.05
N TYR A 172 -16.50 6.91 -6.64
CA TYR A 172 -16.01 6.99 -5.26
C TYR A 172 -14.69 7.73 -5.12
N HIS A 173 -14.06 8.14 -6.23
CA HIS A 173 -12.71 8.73 -6.27
C HIS A 173 -11.67 7.94 -5.45
N LYS A 174 -11.83 6.61 -5.45
CA LYS A 174 -11.07 5.65 -4.65
C LYS A 174 -10.69 4.41 -5.46
N ILE A 175 -9.62 3.75 -5.04
CA ILE A 175 -9.17 2.48 -5.62
C ILE A 175 -9.89 1.31 -4.94
N LEU A 176 -10.45 0.37 -5.72
CA LEU A 176 -10.95 -0.88 -5.15
C LEU A 176 -9.79 -1.74 -4.63
N PRO A 177 -9.90 -2.37 -3.45
CA PRO A 177 -8.91 -3.33 -2.97
C PRO A 177 -8.70 -4.52 -3.92
N TYR A 178 -9.78 -4.97 -4.56
CA TYR A 178 -9.82 -6.00 -5.59
C TYR A 178 -11.16 -5.95 -6.34
N ILE A 179 -11.24 -6.65 -7.48
CA ILE A 179 -12.49 -6.91 -8.19
C ILE A 179 -12.74 -8.41 -8.26
N SER A 180 -13.95 -8.85 -7.94
CA SER A 180 -14.32 -10.27 -8.03
C SER A 180 -14.42 -10.71 -9.48
N SER A 181 -13.79 -11.83 -9.81
CA SER A 181 -13.86 -12.47 -11.13
C SER A 181 -14.15 -13.97 -10.97
N THR A 182 -14.50 -14.65 -12.06
CA THR A 182 -14.68 -16.11 -12.09
C THR A 182 -13.43 -16.89 -11.69
N HIS A 183 -12.24 -16.28 -11.74
CA HIS A 183 -10.96 -16.90 -11.40
C HIS A 183 -10.38 -16.41 -10.06
N GLY A 184 -11.20 -15.73 -9.24
CA GLY A 184 -10.82 -15.15 -7.96
C GLY A 184 -10.66 -13.63 -7.99
N ASN A 185 -10.30 -13.06 -6.83
CA ASN A 185 -10.25 -11.61 -6.63
C ASN A 185 -9.02 -10.99 -7.30
N LEU A 186 -9.24 -10.24 -8.37
CA LEU A 186 -8.22 -9.55 -9.14
C LEU A 186 -7.82 -8.26 -8.42
N ASP A 187 -6.61 -8.23 -7.88
CA ASP A 187 -6.09 -7.06 -7.16
C ASP A 187 -5.56 -5.96 -8.10
N TYR A 188 -5.25 -4.83 -7.50
CA TYR A 188 -4.74 -3.63 -8.15
C TYR A 188 -3.55 -3.84 -9.08
N TYR A 189 -2.54 -4.61 -8.65
CA TYR A 189 -1.36 -4.89 -9.46
C TYR A 189 -1.76 -5.63 -10.74
N ASN A 190 -2.60 -6.65 -10.59
CA ASN A 190 -3.02 -7.50 -11.69
C ASN A 190 -4.00 -6.79 -12.64
N MET A 191 -4.85 -5.89 -12.14
CA MET A 191 -5.68 -5.02 -12.97
C MET A 191 -4.82 -4.13 -13.87
N ILE A 192 -3.87 -3.39 -13.28
CA ILE A 192 -2.96 -2.51 -14.04
C ILE A 192 -2.20 -3.31 -15.09
N TYR A 193 -1.61 -4.44 -14.71
CA TYR A 193 -0.82 -5.23 -15.64
C TYR A 193 -1.67 -5.80 -16.77
N MET A 194 -2.84 -6.37 -16.47
CA MET A 194 -3.72 -6.94 -17.48
C MET A 194 -4.23 -5.87 -18.46
N PHE A 195 -4.71 -4.73 -17.95
CA PHE A 195 -5.22 -3.65 -18.79
C PHE A 195 -4.12 -2.99 -19.62
N SER A 196 -2.92 -2.83 -19.07
CA SER A 196 -1.75 -2.34 -19.84
C SER A 196 -1.39 -3.29 -20.98
N LYS A 197 -1.47 -4.61 -20.78
CA LYS A 197 -1.26 -5.59 -21.85
C LYS A 197 -2.31 -5.48 -22.95
N ILE A 198 -3.58 -5.31 -22.58
CA ILE A 198 -4.71 -5.18 -23.52
C ILE A 198 -4.52 -3.91 -24.37
N ALA A 199 -4.24 -2.78 -23.74
CA ALA A 199 -4.03 -1.51 -24.44
C ALA A 199 -2.75 -1.54 -25.31
N ARG A 200 -1.64 -2.12 -24.82
CA ARG A 200 -0.43 -2.36 -25.64
C ARG A 200 -0.73 -3.24 -26.86
N TYR A 201 -1.55 -4.28 -26.70
CA TYR A 201 -2.00 -5.11 -27.83
C TYR A 201 -2.81 -4.29 -28.84
N TYR A 202 -3.77 -3.50 -28.37
CA TYR A 202 -4.57 -2.63 -29.24
C TYR A 202 -3.69 -1.66 -30.02
N LYS A 203 -2.66 -1.06 -29.39
CA LYS A 203 -1.72 -0.16 -30.07
C LYS A 203 -1.04 -0.82 -31.27
N ILE A 204 -0.69 -2.10 -31.16
CA ILE A 204 0.03 -2.84 -32.20
C ILE A 204 -0.91 -3.33 -33.31
N TYR A 205 -2.11 -3.79 -32.95
CA TYR A 205 -2.99 -4.51 -33.87
C TYR A 205 -4.28 -3.76 -34.27
N GLY A 206 -4.53 -2.58 -33.72
CA GLY A 206 -5.72 -1.76 -33.99
C GLY A 206 -7.04 -2.31 -33.46
N LYS A 207 -7.04 -3.48 -32.79
CA LYS A 207 -8.25 -4.15 -32.28
C LYS A 207 -8.02 -4.79 -30.91
N MET A 208 -9.11 -4.96 -30.16
CA MET A 208 -9.08 -5.60 -28.85
C MET A 208 -8.78 -7.11 -28.97
N PRO A 209 -7.96 -7.69 -28.08
CA PRO A 209 -7.65 -9.12 -28.13
C PRO A 209 -8.86 -9.99 -27.80
N LYS A 210 -9.08 -11.10 -28.51
CA LYS A 210 -10.18 -12.05 -28.21
C LYS A 210 -10.05 -12.65 -26.80
N SER A 211 -8.82 -12.80 -26.32
CA SER A 211 -8.49 -13.20 -24.95
C SER A 211 -7.16 -12.61 -24.50
N VAL A 212 -6.97 -12.48 -23.19
CA VAL A 212 -5.71 -12.08 -22.57
C VAL A 212 -5.25 -13.12 -21.56
N TYR A 213 -4.04 -13.64 -21.74
CA TYR A 213 -3.42 -14.52 -20.76
C TYR A 213 -2.69 -13.68 -19.70
N LEU A 214 -3.14 -13.79 -18.45
CA LEU A 214 -2.59 -13.08 -17.30
C LEU A 214 -1.73 -14.02 -16.46
N VAL A 215 -0.42 -13.77 -16.49
CA VAL A 215 0.55 -14.35 -15.56
C VAL A 215 1.15 -13.24 -14.73
N SER A 216 0.86 -13.22 -13.42
CA SER A 216 1.38 -12.19 -12.52
C SER A 216 2.91 -12.16 -12.59
N GLN A 217 3.47 -11.02 -13.01
CA GLN A 217 4.93 -10.80 -13.17
C GLN A 217 5.62 -10.56 -11.83
N ILE A 218 5.22 -11.31 -10.82
CA ILE A 218 5.80 -11.26 -9.50
C ILE A 218 6.62 -12.54 -9.36
N PRO A 219 7.86 -12.51 -8.86
CA PRO A 219 8.63 -13.73 -8.66
C PRO A 219 7.82 -14.72 -7.81
N LYS A 220 7.82 -16.03 -8.12
CA LYS A 220 7.16 -17.06 -7.29
C LYS A 220 7.58 -17.01 -5.82
N THR A 221 8.70 -16.35 -5.53
CA THR A 221 9.26 -16.08 -4.21
C THR A 221 8.63 -14.90 -3.47
N ALA A 222 7.87 -14.00 -4.09
CA ALA A 222 7.37 -12.78 -3.44
C ALA A 222 6.39 -13.01 -2.28
N ARG A 223 5.62 -14.12 -2.30
CA ARG A 223 4.85 -14.60 -1.12
C ARG A 223 5.65 -15.54 -0.21
N LYS A 224 6.83 -15.99 -0.65
CA LYS A 224 7.71 -16.90 0.08
C LYS A 224 8.94 -16.20 0.67
N PHE A 225 8.94 -14.88 0.80
CA PHE A 225 10.02 -14.16 1.49
C PHE A 225 9.86 -14.15 3.01
N SER A 226 9.32 -15.23 3.60
CA SER A 226 9.63 -15.46 5.01
C SER A 226 11.11 -15.76 5.09
N SER A 227 11.83 -15.13 6.01
CA SER A 227 13.25 -15.43 6.20
C SER A 227 13.50 -16.91 6.49
N SER A 228 12.51 -17.60 7.07
CA SER A 228 12.50 -19.06 7.25
C SER A 228 12.57 -19.81 5.92
N TYR A 229 11.80 -19.42 4.91
CA TYR A 229 11.88 -20.03 3.59
C TYR A 229 13.24 -19.77 2.93
N VAL A 230 13.77 -18.56 3.05
CA VAL A 230 15.11 -18.22 2.54
C VAL A 230 16.17 -19.09 3.19
N ASP A 231 16.17 -19.19 4.52
CA ASP A 231 17.12 -20.01 5.27
C ASP A 231 17.03 -21.49 4.89
N LYS A 232 15.81 -22.06 4.88
CA LYS A 232 15.57 -23.47 4.48
C LYS A 232 16.03 -23.75 3.05
N THR A 233 15.76 -22.82 2.14
CA THR A 233 16.16 -22.95 0.74
C THR A 233 17.68 -22.90 0.59
N ILE A 234 18.37 -22.01 1.31
CA ILE A 234 19.83 -21.96 1.36
C ILE A 234 20.39 -23.30 1.85
N SER A 235 19.89 -23.83 2.97
CA SER A 235 20.35 -25.13 3.51
C SER A 235 20.14 -26.26 2.52
N SER A 236 18.95 -26.35 1.89
CA SER A 236 18.66 -27.35 0.86
C SER A 236 19.57 -27.23 -0.36
N LEU A 237 19.80 -26.02 -0.87
CA LEU A 237 20.67 -25.77 -2.00
C LEU A 237 22.13 -26.12 -1.68
N TYR A 238 22.59 -25.82 -0.46
CA TYR A 238 23.92 -26.21 0.00
C TYR A 238 24.11 -27.74 0.00
N SER A 239 23.18 -28.48 0.61
CA SER A 239 23.24 -29.95 0.64
C SER A 239 23.25 -30.54 -0.77
N ARG A 240 22.39 -30.02 -1.66
CA ARG A 240 22.33 -30.44 -3.07
C ARG A 240 23.60 -30.09 -3.85
N LEU A 241 24.21 -28.93 -3.57
CA LEU A 241 25.46 -28.53 -4.21
C LEU A 241 26.60 -29.45 -3.78
N LYS A 242 26.66 -29.79 -2.47
CA LYS A 242 27.64 -30.73 -1.90
C LYS A 242 27.51 -32.12 -2.54
N SER A 243 26.31 -32.69 -2.56
CA SER A 243 26.09 -34.02 -3.17
C SER A 243 26.40 -34.03 -4.66
N THR A 244 25.98 -33.00 -5.41
CA THR A 244 26.29 -32.86 -6.84
C THR A 244 27.80 -32.76 -7.08
N LYS A 245 28.55 -32.01 -6.24
CA LYS A 245 30.02 -31.91 -6.32
C LYS A 245 30.67 -33.28 -6.15
N ILE A 246 30.21 -34.08 -5.18
CA ILE A 246 30.73 -35.42 -4.92
C ILE A 246 30.46 -36.36 -6.11
N SER A 247 29.21 -36.44 -6.60
CA SER A 247 28.87 -37.28 -7.75
C SER A 247 29.68 -36.89 -9.00
N LYS A 248 29.84 -35.59 -9.23
CA LYS A 248 30.66 -35.08 -10.35
C LYS A 248 32.13 -35.48 -10.21
N GLY A 249 32.69 -35.41 -9.01
CA GLY A 249 34.07 -35.83 -8.72
C GLY A 249 34.28 -37.34 -8.92
N LYS A 250 33.36 -38.17 -8.42
CA LYS A 250 33.39 -39.63 -8.66
C LYS A 250 33.37 -39.95 -10.15
N LEU A 251 32.47 -39.32 -10.89
CA LEU A 251 32.34 -39.54 -12.32
C LEU A 251 33.58 -39.10 -13.11
N ALA A 252 34.19 -37.97 -12.75
CA ALA A 252 35.45 -37.52 -13.34
C ALA A 252 36.59 -38.53 -13.11
N ALA A 253 36.67 -39.13 -11.92
CA ALA A 253 37.66 -40.17 -11.63
C ALA A 253 37.43 -41.44 -12.45
N THR A 254 36.16 -41.85 -12.64
CA THR A 254 35.81 -43.01 -13.50
C THR A 254 36.16 -42.74 -14.97
N ILE A 255 35.86 -41.55 -15.48
CA ILE A 255 36.19 -41.12 -16.85
C ILE A 255 37.70 -41.28 -17.13
N LYS A 256 38.55 -40.86 -16.19
CA LYS A 256 40.01 -40.97 -16.32
C LYS A 256 40.53 -42.42 -16.38
N LYS A 257 39.80 -43.38 -15.80
CA LYS A 257 40.22 -44.78 -15.70
C LYS A 257 39.71 -45.65 -16.87
N THR A 258 38.64 -45.24 -17.54
CA THR A 258 38.00 -46.07 -18.57
C THR A 258 38.76 -45.98 -19.89
N LYS A 259 39.00 -47.13 -20.52
CA LYS A 259 39.61 -47.23 -21.86
C LYS A 259 38.59 -47.55 -22.96
N ASN A 260 37.33 -47.83 -22.61
CA ASN A 260 36.26 -48.14 -23.56
C ASN A 260 35.60 -46.85 -24.09
N THR A 261 35.66 -46.65 -25.40
CA THR A 261 35.20 -45.43 -26.08
C THR A 261 33.69 -45.18 -25.96
N THR A 262 32.87 -46.24 -26.01
CA THR A 262 31.40 -46.14 -25.88
C THR A 262 31.00 -45.76 -24.46
N THR A 263 31.64 -46.38 -23.46
CA THR A 263 31.46 -46.04 -22.04
C THR A 263 31.93 -44.62 -21.74
N LEU A 264 33.07 -44.20 -22.30
CA LEU A 264 33.60 -42.84 -22.15
C LEU A 264 32.59 -41.78 -22.62
N LYS A 265 32.00 -41.95 -23.82
CA LYS A 265 30.96 -41.05 -24.34
C LYS A 265 29.76 -40.93 -23.40
N LYS A 266 29.24 -42.05 -22.88
CA LYS A 266 28.12 -42.07 -21.92
C LYS A 266 28.45 -41.33 -20.63
N LEU A 267 29.62 -41.59 -20.04
CA LEU A 267 30.06 -40.93 -18.80
C LEU A 267 30.26 -39.42 -19.01
N GLN A 268 30.77 -39.00 -20.17
CA GLN A 268 30.96 -37.58 -20.48
C GLN A 268 29.62 -36.82 -20.57
N ILE A 269 28.59 -37.42 -21.15
CA ILE A 269 27.22 -36.85 -21.18
C ILE A 269 26.68 -36.68 -19.75
N GLN A 270 26.81 -37.71 -18.91
CA GLN A 270 26.39 -37.65 -17.51
C GLN A 270 27.17 -36.55 -16.74
N TYR A 271 28.47 -36.41 -16.99
CA TYR A 271 29.31 -35.39 -16.38
C TYR A 271 28.86 -33.98 -16.77
N ASN A 272 28.61 -33.75 -18.06
CA ASN A 272 28.13 -32.46 -18.57
C ASN A 272 26.76 -32.10 -17.97
N SER A 273 25.87 -33.08 -17.81
CA SER A 273 24.59 -32.89 -17.11
C SER A 273 24.77 -32.49 -15.63
N LEU A 274 25.65 -33.18 -14.89
CA LEU A 274 25.98 -32.83 -13.50
C LEU A 274 26.66 -31.46 -13.40
N GLN A 275 27.52 -31.09 -14.34
CA GLN A 275 28.17 -29.79 -14.42
C GLN A 275 27.14 -28.66 -14.59
N SER A 276 26.19 -28.82 -15.51
CA SER A 276 25.08 -27.88 -15.71
C SER A 276 24.20 -27.75 -14.45
N LYS A 277 23.87 -28.88 -13.82
CA LYS A 277 23.13 -28.92 -12.55
C LYS A 277 23.89 -28.20 -11.43
N TYR A 278 25.20 -28.41 -11.32
CA TYR A 278 26.06 -27.73 -10.35
C TYR A 278 26.04 -26.21 -10.56
N LYS A 279 26.23 -25.74 -11.81
CA LYS A 279 26.20 -24.31 -12.16
C LYS A 279 24.85 -23.68 -11.82
N TYR A 280 23.75 -24.37 -12.11
CA TYR A 280 22.40 -23.92 -11.76
C TYR A 280 22.20 -23.79 -10.24
N ILE A 281 22.54 -24.84 -9.47
CA ILE A 281 22.39 -24.82 -8.00
C ILE A 281 23.27 -23.73 -7.38
N SER A 282 24.51 -23.59 -7.85
CA SER A 282 25.45 -22.55 -7.39
C SER A 282 24.88 -21.14 -7.62
N SER A 283 24.35 -20.89 -8.82
CA SER A 283 23.72 -19.60 -9.17
C SER A 283 22.49 -19.32 -8.31
N LYS A 284 21.64 -20.32 -8.08
CA LYS A 284 20.48 -20.20 -7.17
C LYS A 284 20.93 -19.94 -5.73
N LEU A 285 21.97 -20.61 -5.25
CA LEU A 285 22.51 -20.42 -3.91
C LEU A 285 23.03 -18.99 -3.73
N LYS A 286 23.75 -18.45 -4.73
CA LYS A 286 24.21 -17.05 -4.74
C LYS A 286 23.03 -16.08 -4.64
N TYR A 287 21.99 -16.28 -5.44
CA TYR A 287 20.76 -15.49 -5.37
C TYR A 287 20.11 -15.54 -3.98
N TYR A 288 19.87 -16.73 -3.42
CA TYR A 288 19.21 -16.81 -2.10
C TYR A 288 20.07 -16.26 -0.96
N LYS A 289 21.40 -16.37 -1.05
CA LYS A 289 22.30 -15.70 -0.10
C LYS A 289 22.19 -14.18 -0.19
N SER A 290 22.14 -13.60 -1.38
CA SER A 290 22.01 -12.14 -1.52
C SER A 290 20.70 -11.61 -0.95
N LEU A 291 19.65 -12.42 -0.95
CA LEU A 291 18.38 -12.10 -0.30
C LEU A 291 18.51 -11.88 1.22
N LYS A 292 19.54 -12.43 1.89
CA LYS A 292 19.81 -12.12 3.30
C LYS A 292 20.19 -10.66 3.53
N ASN A 293 20.68 -9.96 2.50
CA ASN A 293 21.00 -8.54 2.56
C ASN A 293 19.78 -7.66 2.30
N SER A 294 18.71 -8.20 1.72
CA SER A 294 17.44 -7.49 1.52
C SER A 294 16.89 -6.91 2.82
N ARG A 295 16.33 -5.71 2.76
CA ARG A 295 15.61 -5.04 3.87
C ARG A 295 14.42 -5.86 4.40
N TRP A 296 13.93 -6.81 3.60
CA TRP A 296 12.81 -7.69 3.93
C TRP A 296 13.24 -8.97 4.67
N TYR A 297 14.54 -9.25 4.75
CA TYR A 297 15.04 -10.41 5.47
C TYR A 297 15.11 -10.14 6.98
N ILE A 298 14.46 -11.00 7.76
CA ILE A 298 14.41 -10.94 9.22
C ILE A 298 15.25 -12.08 9.79
N PRO A 299 16.29 -11.82 10.60
CA PRO A 299 17.10 -12.88 11.20
C PRO A 299 16.27 -13.90 11.99
N SER A 300 16.75 -15.15 12.07
CA SER A 300 16.07 -16.22 12.79
C SER A 300 15.77 -15.88 14.25
N THR A 301 16.74 -15.26 14.91
CA THR A 301 16.65 -14.77 16.29
C THR A 301 15.58 -13.71 16.49
N MET A 302 15.18 -13.00 15.42
CA MET A 302 14.17 -11.94 15.46
C MET A 302 12.75 -12.43 15.16
N ARG A 303 12.60 -13.62 14.55
CA ARG A 303 11.27 -14.14 14.14
C ARG A 303 10.31 -14.34 15.33
N LYS A 304 10.83 -14.60 16.53
CA LYS A 304 10.01 -14.71 17.74
C LYS A 304 9.23 -13.42 18.06
N TYR A 305 9.75 -12.26 17.63
CA TYR A 305 9.12 -10.95 17.80
C TYR A 305 8.13 -10.59 16.68
N LEU A 306 7.75 -11.54 15.83
CA LEU A 306 6.67 -11.39 14.84
C LEU A 306 5.39 -12.11 15.24
N LYS A 307 5.43 -12.90 16.32
CA LYS A 307 4.33 -13.77 16.70
C LYS A 307 3.19 -12.98 17.34
N GLU A 308 1.98 -13.50 17.17
CA GLU A 308 0.80 -13.09 17.92
C GLU A 308 1.01 -13.35 19.43
N THR A 309 0.42 -12.51 20.28
CA THR A 309 0.35 -12.72 21.73
C THR A 309 -1.02 -12.28 22.23
N LYS A 310 -1.41 -12.64 23.46
CA LYS A 310 -2.74 -12.34 24.04
C LYS A 310 -3.25 -10.91 23.77
N TYR A 311 -2.39 -9.90 23.94
CA TYR A 311 -2.74 -8.48 23.77
C TYR A 311 -2.21 -7.85 22.47
N CYS A 312 -1.72 -8.66 21.53
CA CYS A 312 -1.16 -8.24 20.25
C CYS A 312 -1.77 -9.07 19.13
N GLN A 313 -3.02 -8.77 18.78
CA GLN A 313 -3.81 -9.59 17.85
C GLN A 313 -3.47 -9.26 16.38
N ILE A 314 -2.35 -9.78 15.89
CA ILE A 314 -1.80 -9.43 14.56
C ILE A 314 -2.69 -9.88 13.39
N THR A 315 -3.60 -10.83 13.62
CA THR A 315 -4.57 -11.35 12.66
C THR A 315 -5.92 -10.61 12.69
N ASN A 316 -6.13 -9.70 13.65
CA ASN A 316 -7.35 -8.90 13.72
C ASN A 316 -7.49 -8.01 12.47
N ALA A 317 -8.66 -8.04 11.83
CA ALA A 317 -8.90 -7.36 10.56
C ALA A 317 -8.64 -5.85 10.61
N ASN A 318 -8.99 -5.17 11.71
CA ASN A 318 -8.78 -3.72 11.86
C ASN A 318 -7.28 -3.39 12.02
N ILE A 319 -6.55 -4.22 12.76
CA ILE A 319 -5.09 -4.08 12.91
C ILE A 319 -4.42 -4.30 11.55
N VAL A 320 -4.82 -5.34 10.80
CA VAL A 320 -4.33 -5.60 9.43
C VAL A 320 -4.62 -4.44 8.49
N TYR A 321 -5.84 -3.89 8.54
CA TYR A 321 -6.23 -2.74 7.72
C TYR A 321 -5.35 -1.51 8.00
N VAL A 322 -5.22 -1.13 9.28
CA VAL A 322 -4.41 0.04 9.66
C VAL A 322 -2.93 -0.18 9.35
N ALA A 323 -2.36 -1.34 9.71
CA ALA A 323 -0.97 -1.66 9.41
C ALA A 323 -0.67 -1.60 7.90
N THR A 324 -1.60 -2.07 7.07
CA THR A 324 -1.47 -2.02 5.60
C THR A 324 -1.44 -0.58 5.09
N ASN A 325 -2.29 0.30 5.63
CA ASN A 325 -2.34 1.71 5.25
C ASN A 325 -1.12 2.51 5.73
N LEU A 326 -0.50 2.10 6.83
CA LEU A 326 0.69 2.74 7.40
C LEU A 326 2.01 2.24 6.80
N LYS A 327 1.96 1.31 5.84
CA LYS A 327 3.16 0.80 5.17
C LYS A 327 3.89 1.91 4.40
N GLY A 328 5.18 2.05 4.70
CA GLY A 328 6.11 2.93 3.99
C GLY A 328 6.95 2.19 2.94
N SER A 329 7.75 2.93 2.19
CA SER A 329 8.69 2.40 1.21
C SER A 329 9.83 1.60 1.86
N THR A 330 10.18 1.96 3.10
CA THR A 330 11.22 1.30 3.91
C THR A 330 10.67 0.78 5.26
N PRO A 331 11.38 -0.18 5.91
CA PRO A 331 11.06 -0.59 7.27
C PRO A 331 11.06 0.56 8.28
N TYR A 332 12.02 1.49 8.15
CA TYR A 332 12.10 2.64 9.04
C TYR A 332 10.90 3.58 8.85
N GLU A 333 10.57 3.92 7.60
CA GLU A 333 9.41 4.74 7.28
C GLU A 333 8.09 4.09 7.73
N THR A 334 7.97 2.76 7.60
CA THR A 334 6.83 2.01 8.13
C THR A 334 6.75 2.15 9.65
N GLY A 335 7.88 1.99 10.37
CA GLY A 335 7.95 2.21 11.81
C GLY A 335 7.56 3.64 12.22
N THR A 336 8.05 4.65 11.49
CA THR A 336 7.71 6.06 11.70
C THR A 336 6.22 6.32 11.52
N LYS A 337 5.62 5.81 10.43
CA LYS A 337 4.18 5.96 10.16
C LYS A 337 3.32 5.29 11.22
N ILE A 338 3.70 4.09 11.67
CA ILE A 338 3.03 3.38 12.76
C ILE A 338 3.09 4.20 14.06
N PHE A 339 4.29 4.64 14.43
CA PHE A 339 4.50 5.43 15.63
C PHE A 339 3.68 6.73 15.61
N ASN A 340 3.80 7.53 14.55
CA ASN A 340 3.10 8.82 14.43
C ASN A 340 1.59 8.59 14.49
N TRP A 341 1.08 7.61 13.75
CA TRP A 341 -0.35 7.36 13.72
C TRP A 341 -0.91 6.98 15.09
N VAL A 342 -0.22 6.13 15.87
CA VAL A 342 -0.67 5.80 17.24
C VAL A 342 -0.59 7.02 18.14
N ARG A 343 0.51 7.78 18.10
CA ARG A 343 0.68 9.01 18.92
C ARG A 343 -0.39 10.05 18.63
N ASP A 344 -0.76 10.22 17.36
CA ASP A 344 -1.62 11.31 16.91
C ASP A 344 -3.12 10.94 16.93
N HIS A 345 -3.46 9.66 17.04
CA HIS A 345 -4.84 9.17 16.99
C HIS A 345 -5.26 8.35 18.22
N VAL A 346 -4.40 8.20 19.24
CA VAL A 346 -4.74 7.46 20.46
C VAL A 346 -4.44 8.34 21.66
N ASP A 347 -5.52 8.79 22.30
CA ASP A 347 -5.43 9.63 23.48
C ASP A 347 -4.86 8.83 24.66
N TYR A 348 -4.09 9.53 25.49
CA TYR A 348 -3.56 8.94 26.71
C TYR A 348 -4.61 8.99 27.82
N SER A 349 -4.84 7.85 28.48
CA SER A 349 -5.64 7.78 29.70
C SER A 349 -4.86 7.07 30.79
N PHE A 350 -4.87 7.64 32.00
CA PHE A 350 -4.16 7.07 33.13
C PHE A 350 -4.99 5.99 33.82
N TYR A 351 -4.45 4.78 33.86
CA TYR A 351 -4.92 3.67 34.68
C TYR A 351 -3.78 2.64 34.83
N TYR A 352 -3.90 1.79 35.84
CA TYR A 352 -2.92 0.72 36.08
C TYR A 352 -3.07 -0.42 35.07
N ARG A 353 -1.93 -1.00 34.66
CA ARG A 353 -1.85 -2.24 33.87
C ARG A 353 -2.46 -2.14 32.46
N THR A 354 -2.41 -3.21 31.66
CA THR A 354 -3.16 -3.25 30.39
C THR A 354 -4.65 -3.48 30.63
N LYS A 355 -5.51 -2.78 29.90
CA LYS A 355 -6.97 -2.97 29.95
C LYS A 355 -7.58 -3.39 28.61
N TYR A 356 -7.01 -2.93 27.50
CA TYR A 356 -7.65 -3.02 26.19
C TYR A 356 -6.90 -3.94 25.23
N GLY A 357 -5.58 -4.04 25.34
CA GLY A 357 -4.75 -4.66 24.33
C GLY A 357 -4.83 -3.93 22.98
N ALA A 358 -4.16 -4.44 21.96
CA ALA A 358 -4.05 -3.75 20.67
C ALA A 358 -5.41 -3.47 20.00
N ALA A 359 -6.26 -4.49 19.87
CA ALA A 359 -7.50 -4.38 19.11
C ALA A 359 -8.52 -3.41 19.74
N ASN A 360 -8.69 -3.43 21.07
CA ASN A 360 -9.63 -2.50 21.72
C ASN A 360 -9.05 -1.10 21.87
N THR A 361 -7.73 -0.96 22.05
CA THR A 361 -7.07 0.37 22.00
C THR A 361 -7.29 1.01 20.63
N LEU A 362 -7.15 0.23 19.56
CA LEU A 362 -7.43 0.65 18.20
C LEU A 362 -8.89 1.10 18.03
N LYS A 363 -9.86 0.37 18.59
CA LYS A 363 -11.29 0.70 18.50
C LYS A 363 -11.63 1.95 19.32
N LYS A 364 -11.10 2.06 20.54
CA LYS A 364 -11.44 3.12 21.50
C LYS A 364 -10.71 4.42 21.25
N ARG A 365 -9.58 4.41 20.53
CA ARG A 365 -8.69 5.58 20.35
C ARG A 365 -8.20 6.14 21.69
N LEU A 366 -8.06 5.27 22.69
CA LEU A 366 -7.71 5.63 24.06
C LEU A 366 -6.91 4.51 24.70
N GLY A 367 -5.84 4.84 25.43
CA GLY A 367 -5.14 3.88 26.28
C GLY A 367 -3.94 4.45 27.04
N ASN A 368 -3.50 3.74 28.07
CA ASN A 368 -2.26 4.06 28.80
C ASN A 368 -1.01 3.59 28.02
N CYS A 369 0.16 3.73 28.64
CA CYS A 369 1.44 3.38 28.01
C CYS A 369 1.51 1.91 27.54
N ALA A 370 0.99 0.96 28.31
CA ALA A 370 0.98 -0.46 27.94
C ALA A 370 0.04 -0.73 26.74
N ASP A 371 -1.16 -0.17 26.77
CA ASP A 371 -2.17 -0.36 25.72
C ASP A 371 -1.76 0.28 24.38
N GLN A 372 -1.13 1.47 24.43
CA GLN A 372 -0.53 2.06 23.25
C GLN A 372 0.67 1.24 22.73
N ALA A 373 1.52 0.72 23.61
CA ALA A 373 2.62 -0.17 23.23
C ALA A 373 2.09 -1.46 22.57
N HIS A 374 1.00 -2.04 23.06
CA HIS A 374 0.32 -3.17 22.43
C HIS A 374 -0.09 -2.86 21.00
N LEU A 375 -0.70 -1.71 20.78
CA LEU A 375 -1.12 -1.30 19.44
C LEU A 375 0.07 -1.11 18.49
N ILE A 376 1.14 -0.42 18.92
CA ILE A 376 2.36 -0.27 18.12
C ILE A 376 2.94 -1.65 17.78
N VAL A 377 3.09 -2.53 18.76
CA VAL A 377 3.67 -3.87 18.55
C VAL A 377 2.81 -4.68 17.57
N ALA A 378 1.48 -4.62 17.67
CA ALA A 378 0.60 -5.32 16.75
C ALA A 378 0.72 -4.78 15.32
N LEU A 379 0.63 -3.45 15.13
CA LEU A 379 0.76 -2.83 13.82
C LEU A 379 2.13 -3.12 13.17
N ALA A 380 3.20 -3.08 13.97
CA ALA A 380 4.55 -3.38 13.50
C ALA A 380 4.70 -4.85 13.09
N ARG A 381 4.26 -5.79 13.93
CA ARG A 381 4.32 -7.23 13.64
C ARG A 381 3.48 -7.61 12.43
N THR A 382 2.28 -7.06 12.29
CA THR A 382 1.43 -7.22 11.11
C THR A 382 2.08 -6.65 9.85
N SER A 383 2.89 -5.59 9.98
CA SER A 383 3.70 -5.04 8.88
C SER A 383 4.98 -5.83 8.59
N GLY A 384 5.22 -6.95 9.28
CA GLY A 384 6.42 -7.76 9.14
C GLY A 384 7.65 -7.18 9.83
N LEU A 385 7.49 -6.22 10.75
CA LEU A 385 8.58 -5.66 11.54
C LEU A 385 8.65 -6.36 12.90
N PRO A 386 9.79 -6.95 13.29
CA PRO A 386 9.95 -7.52 14.62
C PRO A 386 9.78 -6.42 15.68
N ALA A 387 8.85 -6.61 16.61
CA ALA A 387 8.57 -5.62 17.65
C ALA A 387 8.45 -6.28 19.03
N ARG A 388 8.86 -5.57 20.08
CA ARG A 388 8.86 -6.04 21.45
C ARG A 388 8.41 -4.95 22.42
N TYR A 389 8.11 -5.37 23.64
CA TYR A 389 7.84 -4.45 24.74
C TYR A 389 9.12 -4.21 25.53
N VAL A 390 9.22 -3.01 26.10
CA VAL A 390 10.22 -2.68 27.09
C VAL A 390 9.51 -2.06 28.26
N ARG A 391 9.90 -2.48 29.46
CA ARG A 391 9.42 -1.93 30.72
C ARG A 391 10.62 -1.38 31.47
N GLY A 392 10.38 -0.29 32.20
CA GLY A 392 11.40 0.33 33.02
C GLY A 392 10.80 1.33 33.99
N THR A 393 11.69 1.99 34.71
CA THR A 393 11.36 3.14 35.56
C THR A 393 11.89 4.39 34.87
N CYS A 394 11.01 5.33 34.55
CA CYS A 394 11.30 6.50 33.73
C CYS A 394 11.12 7.79 34.53
N LYS A 395 12.13 8.67 34.50
CA LYS A 395 12.03 10.05 35.03
C LYS A 395 11.48 10.97 33.95
N PHE A 396 10.22 11.38 34.09
CA PHE A 396 9.55 12.23 33.11
C PHE A 396 10.05 13.67 33.20
N VAL A 397 10.29 14.29 32.05
CA VAL A 397 10.94 15.61 31.95
C VAL A 397 10.01 16.71 32.44
N VAL A 398 8.73 16.67 32.06
CA VAL A 398 7.75 17.72 32.37
C VAL A 398 7.36 17.71 33.84
N SER A 399 7.02 16.53 34.39
CA SER A 399 6.58 16.43 35.80
C SER A 399 7.74 16.30 36.80
N GLY A 400 8.94 15.95 36.36
CA GLY A 400 10.07 15.62 37.23
C GLY A 400 9.94 14.27 37.97
N ASN A 401 8.75 13.66 37.94
CA ASN A 401 8.41 12.44 38.66
C ASN A 401 8.96 11.17 37.98
N VAL A 402 9.03 10.11 38.78
CA VAL A 402 9.52 8.80 38.37
C VAL A 402 8.37 7.80 38.37
N TYR A 403 8.09 7.19 37.21
CA TYR A 403 7.00 6.22 37.07
C TYR A 403 7.49 4.92 36.44
N THR A 404 6.81 3.81 36.75
CA THR A 404 6.92 2.61 35.92
C THR A 404 6.30 2.91 34.56
N HIS A 405 7.02 2.60 33.49
CA HIS A 405 6.62 2.89 32.13
C HIS A 405 6.83 1.70 31.21
N VAL A 406 5.93 1.53 30.24
CA VAL A 406 5.99 0.47 29.24
C VAL A 406 5.91 1.12 27.86
N TRP A 407 6.80 0.72 26.96
CA TRP A 407 6.82 1.22 25.60
C TRP A 407 7.17 0.11 24.60
N ALA A 408 7.01 0.40 23.31
CA ALA A 408 7.36 -0.52 22.24
C ALA A 408 8.78 -0.24 21.71
N GLN A 409 9.45 -1.29 21.24
CA GLN A 409 10.61 -1.15 20.36
C GLN A 409 10.36 -1.92 19.07
N ILE A 410 10.73 -1.32 17.94
CA ILE A 410 10.66 -1.92 16.61
C ILE A 410 12.08 -2.17 16.13
N TRP A 411 12.39 -3.39 15.73
CA TRP A 411 13.69 -3.73 15.17
C TRP A 411 13.75 -3.33 13.69
N ILE A 412 14.70 -2.45 13.37
CA ILE A 412 14.98 -1.99 12.03
C ILE A 412 16.33 -2.55 11.60
N LYS A 413 16.33 -3.34 10.52
CA LYS A 413 17.56 -3.92 9.99
C LYS A 413 18.59 -2.84 9.67
N GLY A 414 19.83 -3.03 10.13
CA GLY A 414 20.92 -2.06 9.98
C GLY A 414 20.92 -0.94 11.02
N ARG A 415 19.85 -0.78 11.81
CA ARG A 415 19.75 0.22 12.89
C ARG A 415 19.57 -0.40 14.28
N GLY A 416 19.04 -1.62 14.36
CA GLY A 416 18.76 -2.29 15.63
C GLY A 416 17.39 -1.93 16.21
N TRP A 417 17.25 -1.99 17.53
CA TRP A 417 16.00 -1.70 18.22
C TRP A 417 15.79 -0.19 18.32
N VAL A 418 14.72 0.29 17.69
CA VAL A 418 14.31 1.70 17.70
C VAL A 418 13.15 1.86 18.67
N THR A 419 13.25 2.82 19.58
CA THR A 419 12.21 3.13 20.57
C THR A 419 10.98 3.76 19.91
N ALA A 420 9.80 3.25 20.25
CA ALA A 420 8.50 3.71 19.78
C ALA A 420 7.59 3.89 21.01
N ASP A 421 7.70 5.06 21.64
CA ASP A 421 6.89 5.42 22.80
C ASP A 421 5.91 6.55 22.44
N SER A 422 4.69 6.17 22.05
CA SER A 422 3.65 7.10 21.62
C SER A 422 2.92 7.81 22.76
N SER A 423 3.29 7.55 24.02
CA SER A 423 2.55 8.06 25.19
C SER A 423 2.64 9.58 25.37
N SER A 424 3.36 10.27 24.50
CA SER A 424 3.56 11.72 24.56
C SER A 424 3.81 12.28 23.16
N TYR A 425 3.19 13.43 22.88
CA TYR A 425 3.40 14.20 21.65
C TYR A 425 4.85 14.69 21.48
N LEU A 426 5.60 14.81 22.58
CA LEU A 426 7.02 15.23 22.58
C LEU A 426 7.94 14.19 21.91
N ASN A 427 7.49 12.93 21.83
CA ASN A 427 8.30 11.85 21.29
C ASN A 427 8.19 11.78 19.76
N SER A 428 9.27 11.30 19.14
CA SER A 428 9.29 10.87 17.74
C SER A 428 9.90 9.47 17.62
N PHE A 429 9.70 8.79 16.49
CA PHE A 429 10.19 7.43 16.33
C PHE A 429 11.72 7.35 16.45
N GLY A 430 12.20 6.72 17.52
CA GLY A 430 13.62 6.59 17.86
C GLY A 430 14.19 7.74 18.69
N VAL A 431 13.43 8.78 19.02
CA VAL A 431 13.87 9.91 19.84
C VAL A 431 12.86 10.18 20.94
N ILE A 432 13.33 10.02 22.17
CA ILE A 432 12.53 10.24 23.37
C ILE A 432 12.84 11.62 23.96
N ARG A 433 11.78 12.39 24.22
CA ARG A 433 11.84 13.70 24.89
C ARG A 433 10.94 13.77 26.13
N SER A 434 9.99 12.85 26.28
CA SER A 434 9.06 12.86 27.42
C SER A 434 9.68 12.38 28.73
N TRP A 435 10.71 11.53 28.68
CA TRP A 435 11.48 11.07 29.85
C TRP A 435 12.98 11.04 29.57
N ASN A 436 13.79 11.19 30.63
CA ASN A 436 15.24 11.31 30.52
C ASN A 436 15.92 9.92 30.45
N PRO A 437 16.53 9.52 29.32
CA PRO A 437 17.12 8.19 29.18
C PRO A 437 18.32 7.93 30.09
N LYS A 438 19.06 8.97 30.51
CA LYS A 438 20.20 8.84 31.43
C LYS A 438 19.76 8.64 32.88
N LYS A 439 18.56 9.10 33.23
CA LYS A 439 17.97 8.96 34.58
C LYS A 439 16.88 7.89 34.65
N SER A 440 16.70 7.12 33.57
CA SER A 440 15.70 6.06 33.46
C SER A 440 16.37 4.70 33.36
N LYS A 441 15.77 3.66 33.96
CA LYS A 441 16.33 2.31 34.01
C LYS A 441 15.41 1.34 33.28
N ILE A 442 15.92 0.66 32.25
CA ILE A 442 15.23 -0.48 31.63
C ILE A 442 15.30 -1.66 32.61
N THR A 443 14.16 -2.25 32.91
CA THR A 443 14.07 -3.44 33.78
C THR A 443 13.85 -4.71 32.97
N GLU A 444 13.00 -4.66 31.94
CA GLU A 444 12.60 -5.86 31.20
C GLU A 444 12.47 -5.61 29.69
N LYS A 445 12.78 -6.64 28.88
CA LYS A 445 12.57 -6.68 27.42
C LYS A 445 11.72 -7.89 27.10
N LEU A 446 10.46 -7.68 26.71
CA LEU A 446 9.45 -8.74 26.70
C LEU A 446 8.92 -9.00 25.29
N ILE A 447 8.67 -10.28 24.97
CA ILE A 447 7.97 -10.67 23.73
C ILE A 447 6.45 -10.48 23.90
N GLN A 448 5.96 -10.70 25.12
CA GLN A 448 4.59 -10.53 25.54
C GLN A 448 4.58 -9.76 26.84
N TYR A 449 3.74 -8.74 26.93
CA TYR A 449 3.43 -8.06 28.17
C TYR A 449 2.06 -8.53 28.63
N SER A 450 1.93 -8.90 29.91
CA SER A 450 0.71 -9.51 30.46
C SER A 450 0.23 -8.91 31.77
N LEU A 451 0.93 -7.88 32.26
CA LEU A 451 0.68 -7.26 33.56
C LEU A 451 -0.40 -6.18 33.51
#